data_AF-A0A1M7DHM6-F1
#
_entry.id   AF-A0A1M7DHM6-F1
#
_cell.length_a   1.000
_cell.length_b   1.000
_cell.length_c   1.000
_cell.angle_alpha   90.00
_cell.angle_beta   90.00
_cell.angle_gamma   90.00
#
_symmetry.space_group_name_H-M   'P 1'
#
loop_
_entity.id
_entity.type
_entity.pdbx_description
1 polymer ?
#
loop_
_entity_poly.entity_id
_entity_poly.type
_entity_poly.pdbx_seq_one_letter_code
_entity_poly.pdbx_strand_id
1 'polypeptide(L)'
;MNGFQFPPALPLRLMGDLCRMGIEAQFVITMRTAGLLGMVPHRPSENLRMVTEKTDAYRESLSAAFRSAAKGRRADQILSAALRPYGQRTRANARRLSSSGK
;
A
#
# COMPACT_ATOMS: atom_id res chain seq x y z
N MET A 1 27.92 -8.16 29.55
CA MET A 1 27.28 -7.20 28.62
C MET A 1 27.74 -7.58 27.22
N ASN A 2 26.93 -8.31 26.45
CA ASN A 2 27.31 -8.76 25.10
C ASN A 2 27.14 -7.59 24.11
N GLY A 3 28.27 -7.02 23.68
CA GLY A 3 28.32 -5.94 22.70
C GLY A 3 27.89 -6.45 21.33
N PHE A 4 26.86 -5.83 20.78
CA PHE A 4 26.40 -6.01 19.40
C PHE A 4 27.56 -5.62 18.46
N GLN A 5 28.32 -6.60 17.98
CA GLN A 5 29.28 -6.40 16.90
C GLN A 5 28.47 -6.17 15.61
N PHE A 6 28.27 -4.90 15.23
CA PHE A 6 27.85 -4.55 13.88
C PHE A 6 29.02 -4.83 12.93
N PRO A 7 28.91 -5.78 11.98
CA PRO A 7 29.97 -5.95 10.99
C PRO A 7 30.05 -4.67 10.14
N PRO A 8 31.25 -4.16 9.81
CA PRO A 8 31.43 -2.90 9.08
C PRO A 8 30.82 -2.91 7.67
N ALA A 9 30.48 -4.10 7.14
CA ALA A 9 29.80 -4.28 5.87
C ALA A 9 28.25 -4.21 5.95
N LEU A 10 27.66 -4.25 7.15
CA LEU A 10 26.19 -4.20 7.34
C LEU A 10 25.54 -2.90 6.84
N PRO A 11 26.08 -1.69 7.13
CA PRO A 11 25.47 -0.45 6.65
C PRO A 11 25.57 -0.27 5.14
N LEU A 12 26.67 -0.70 4.51
CA LEU A 12 26.83 -0.60 3.05
C LEU A 12 25.90 -1.53 2.29
N ARG A 13 25.70 -2.76 2.79
CA ARG A 13 24.70 -3.69 2.24
C ARG A 13 23.28 -3.13 2.37
N LEU A 14 22.93 -2.59 3.53
CA LEU A 14 21.62 -1.97 3.77
C LEU A 14 21.40 -0.74 2.87
N MET A 15 22.41 0.10 2.68
CA MET A 15 22.35 1.24 1.75
C MET A 15 22.16 0.77 0.29
N GLY A 16 22.85 -0.31 -0.11
CA GLY A 16 22.66 -0.94 -1.42
C GLY A 16 21.24 -1.46 -1.62
N ASP A 17 20.70 -2.17 -0.63
CA ASP A 17 19.32 -2.68 -0.65
C ASP A 17 18.29 -1.55 -0.69
N LEU A 18 18.52 -0.45 0.06
CA LEU A 18 17.66 0.73 0.05
C LEU A 18 17.69 1.44 -1.30
N CYS A 19 18.87 1.63 -1.90
CA CYS A 19 19.01 2.19 -3.24
C CYS A 19 18.29 1.32 -4.28
N ARG A 20 18.45 0.00 -4.19
CA ARG A 20 17.76 -0.95 -5.07
C ARG A 20 16.24 -0.86 -4.93
N MET A 21 15.71 -0.86 -3.70
CA MET A 21 14.28 -0.66 -3.45
C MET A 21 13.79 0.69 -3.98
N GLY A 22 14.58 1.76 -3.84
CA GLY A 22 14.26 3.08 -4.36
C GLY A 22 14.12 3.09 -5.89
N ILE A 23 15.06 2.44 -6.60
CA ILE A 23 15.02 2.30 -8.06
C ILE A 23 13.81 1.45 -8.48
N GLU A 24 13.57 0.31 -7.82
CA GLU A 24 12.44 -0.57 -8.10
C GLU A 24 11.10 0.16 -7.86
N ALA A 25 10.98 0.92 -6.77
CA ALA A 25 9.79 1.72 -6.48
C ALA A 25 9.57 2.79 -7.55
N GLN A 26 10.62 3.51 -7.96
CA GLN A 26 10.53 4.56 -8.98
C GLN A 26 10.13 3.98 -10.34
N PHE A 27 10.63 2.79 -10.68
CA PHE A 27 10.23 2.07 -11.88
C PHE A 27 8.74 1.69 -11.86
N VAL A 28 8.24 1.12 -10.75
CA VAL A 28 6.83 0.76 -10.59
C VAL A 28 5.91 1.97 -10.71
N ILE A 29 6.29 3.10 -10.07
CA ILE A 29 5.53 4.36 -10.15
C ILE A 29 5.51 4.88 -11.59
N THR A 30 6.65 4.86 -12.27
CA THR A 30 6.78 5.29 -13.67
C THR A 30 5.91 4.44 -14.58
N MET A 31 5.98 3.11 -14.46
CA MET A 31 5.17 2.17 -15.25
C MET A 31 3.66 2.36 -15.04
N ARG A 32 3.22 2.58 -13.80
CA ARG A 32 1.82 2.86 -13.50
C ARG A 32 1.36 4.20 -14.05
N THR A 33 2.22 5.22 -13.97
CA THR A 33 1.94 6.55 -14.52
C THR A 33 1.91 6.53 -16.05
N ALA A 34 2.84 5.82 -16.68
CA ALA A 34 2.87 5.61 -18.12
C ALA A 34 1.64 4.83 -18.62
N GLY A 35 1.17 3.83 -17.85
CA GLY A 35 -0.10 3.13 -18.12
C GLY A 35 -1.33 4.03 -17.98
N LEU A 36 -1.32 5.02 -17.07
CA LEU A 36 -2.37 6.03 -16.96
C LEU A 36 -2.36 7.02 -18.13
N LEU A 37 -1.18 7.38 -18.64
CA LEU A 37 -1.00 8.26 -19.80
C LEU A 37 -1.17 7.54 -21.15
N GLY A 38 -1.43 6.22 -21.14
CA GLY A 38 -1.59 5.41 -22.35
C GLY A 38 -0.28 5.08 -23.09
N MET A 39 0.88 5.35 -22.48
CA MET A 39 2.21 5.09 -23.07
C MET A 39 2.62 3.60 -23.02
N VAL A 40 2.00 2.81 -22.13
CA VAL A 40 2.23 1.36 -22.00
C VAL A 40 0.88 0.65 -22.16
N PRO A 41 0.78 -0.46 -22.93
CA PRO A 41 -0.44 -1.24 -23.03
C PRO A 41 -0.84 -1.79 -21.67
N HIS A 42 -1.83 -1.16 -21.07
CA HIS A 42 -2.43 -1.52 -19.79
C HIS A 42 -3.93 -1.65 -20.03
N ARG A 43 -4.60 -2.65 -19.47
CA ARG A 43 -6.06 -2.77 -19.64
C ARG A 43 -6.69 -1.51 -19.02
N PRO A 44 -7.47 -0.70 -19.75
CA PRO A 44 -8.09 0.51 -19.19
C PRO A 44 -8.97 0.19 -17.98
N SER A 45 -9.59 -0.99 -17.99
CA SER A 45 -10.37 -1.53 -16.89
C SER A 45 -9.57 -1.75 -15.61
N GLU A 46 -8.25 -2.01 -15.69
CA GLU A 46 -7.42 -2.28 -14.51
C GLU A 46 -6.99 -0.98 -13.81
N ASN A 47 -6.73 0.11 -14.56
CA ASN A 47 -6.50 1.43 -13.97
C ASN A 47 -7.78 1.98 -13.34
N LEU A 48 -8.91 1.86 -14.05
CA LEU A 48 -10.21 2.25 -13.52
C LEU A 48 -10.53 1.46 -12.25
N ARG A 49 -10.25 0.15 -12.25
CA ARG A 49 -10.46 -0.73 -11.09
C ARG A 49 -9.52 -0.42 -9.93
N MET A 50 -8.29 -0.02 -10.17
CA MET A 50 -7.37 0.45 -9.13
C MET A 50 -7.84 1.76 -8.48
N VAL A 51 -8.40 2.67 -9.26
CA VAL A 51 -8.98 3.93 -8.75
C VAL A 51 -10.29 3.65 -8.01
N THR A 52 -11.19 2.84 -8.59
CA THR A 52 -12.47 2.50 -7.96
C THR A 52 -12.25 1.73 -6.65
N GLU A 53 -11.30 0.80 -6.60
CA GLU A 53 -10.94 0.08 -5.37
C GLU A 53 -10.49 1.06 -4.26
N LYS A 54 -9.74 2.11 -4.59
CA LYS A 54 -9.31 3.16 -3.65
C LYS A 54 -10.46 4.07 -3.24
N THR A 55 -11.31 4.52 -4.17
CA THR A 55 -12.47 5.38 -3.86
C THR A 55 -13.53 4.64 -3.05
N ASP A 56 -13.76 3.36 -3.34
CA ASP A 56 -14.70 2.52 -2.59
C ASP A 56 -14.18 2.26 -1.18
N ALA A 57 -12.87 2.00 -1.01
CA ALA A 57 -12.24 1.91 0.30
C ALA A 57 -12.44 3.21 1.10
N TYR A 58 -12.20 4.36 0.47
CA TYR A 58 -12.36 5.66 1.10
C TYR A 58 -13.80 5.92 1.56
N ARG A 59 -14.79 5.65 0.71
CA ARG A 59 -16.21 5.81 1.04
C ARG A 59 -16.63 4.88 2.18
N GLU A 60 -16.19 3.63 2.14
CA GLU A 60 -16.49 2.64 3.17
C GLU A 60 -15.87 3.03 4.52
N SER A 61 -14.61 3.45 4.51
CA SER A 61 -13.88 3.97 5.67
C SER A 61 -14.54 5.21 6.27
N LEU A 62 -14.96 6.16 5.42
CA LEU A 62 -15.63 7.38 5.84
C LEU A 62 -16.99 7.05 6.46
N SER A 63 -17.77 6.15 5.85
CA SER A 63 -19.05 5.69 6.39
C SER A 63 -18.89 4.96 7.73
N ALA A 64 -17.83 4.15 7.87
CA ALA A 64 -17.52 3.44 9.11
C ALA A 64 -17.08 4.41 10.22
N ALA A 65 -16.29 5.42 9.88
CA ALA A 65 -15.89 6.49 10.77
C ALA A 65 -17.12 7.27 11.28
N PHE A 66 -17.98 7.74 10.36
CA PHE A 66 -19.20 8.47 10.72
C PHE A 66 -20.17 7.64 11.56
N ARG A 67 -20.36 6.35 11.24
CA ARG A 67 -21.20 5.45 12.06
C ARG A 67 -20.63 5.23 13.46
N SER A 68 -19.31 5.13 13.60
CA SER A 68 -18.66 5.02 14.91
C SER A 68 -18.74 6.33 15.69
N ALA A 69 -18.54 7.47 15.02
CA ALA A 69 -18.67 8.80 15.63
C ALA A 69 -20.10 9.07 16.11
N ALA A 70 -21.11 8.77 15.28
CA ALA A 70 -22.53 8.91 15.63
C ALA A 70 -22.95 8.02 16.81
N LYS A 71 -22.24 6.90 17.05
CA LYS A 71 -22.44 6.02 18.21
C LYS A 71 -21.69 6.51 19.47
N GLY A 72 -21.10 7.71 19.44
CA GLY A 72 -20.33 8.26 20.57
C GLY A 72 -19.08 7.46 20.91
N ARG A 73 -18.53 6.70 19.96
CA ARG A 73 -17.34 5.86 20.19
C ARG A 73 -16.12 6.76 20.42
N ARG A 74 -15.18 6.28 21.23
CA ARG A 74 -13.88 6.95 21.44
C ARG A 74 -13.06 7.04 20.14
N ALA A 75 -12.17 8.02 20.06
CA ALA A 75 -11.42 8.35 18.84
C ALA A 75 -10.60 7.18 18.26
N ASP A 76 -10.05 6.33 19.13
CA ASP A 76 -9.36 5.07 18.79
C ASP A 76 -10.27 4.05 18.09
N GLN A 77 -11.53 3.97 18.50
CA GLN A 77 -12.54 3.08 17.90
C GLN A 77 -13.09 3.63 16.58
N ILE A 78 -13.15 4.96 16.43
CA ILE A 78 -13.48 5.61 15.16
C ILE A 78 -12.37 5.36 14.14
N LEU A 79 -11.11 5.57 14.55
CA LEU A 79 -9.95 5.38 13.68
C LEU A 79 -9.79 3.91 13.26
N SER A 80 -9.93 2.96 14.17
CA SER A 80 -9.89 1.53 13.83
C SER A 80 -11.02 1.12 12.88
N ALA A 81 -12.23 1.66 13.04
CA ALA A 81 -13.33 1.44 12.10
C ALA A 81 -13.05 2.04 10.72
N ALA A 82 -12.41 3.22 10.67
CA ALA A 82 -11.98 3.85 9.42
C ALA A 82 -10.86 3.07 8.72
N LEU A 83 -9.94 2.45 9.45
CA LEU A 83 -8.80 1.72 8.86
C LEU A 83 -9.13 0.29 8.42
N ARG A 84 -10.20 -0.31 8.96
CA ARG A 84 -10.58 -1.70 8.67
C ARG A 84 -10.78 -2.00 7.18
N PRO A 85 -11.46 -1.17 6.37
CA PRO A 85 -11.65 -1.42 4.94
C PRO A 85 -10.35 -1.34 4.12
N TYR A 86 -9.41 -0.46 4.53
CA TYR A 86 -8.07 -0.38 3.93
C TYR A 86 -7.28 -1.66 4.20
N GLY A 87 -7.25 -2.12 5.46
CA GLY A 87 -6.53 -3.35 5.82
C GLY A 87 -7.00 -4.59 5.04
N GLN A 88 -8.31 -4.71 4.81
CA GLN A 88 -8.88 -5.80 4.00
C GLN A 88 -8.42 -5.76 2.55
N ARG A 89 -8.45 -4.57 1.92
CA ARG A 89 -8.03 -4.40 0.52
C ARG A 89 -6.51 -4.53 0.33
N THR A 90 -5.70 -4.04 1.27
CA THR A 90 -4.25 -4.25 1.27
C THR A 90 -3.91 -5.73 1.36
N ARG A 91 -4.60 -6.49 2.22
CA ARG A 91 -4.40 -7.94 2.35
C ARG A 91 -4.83 -8.69 1.08
N ALA A 92 -5.92 -8.27 0.44
CA ALA A 92 -6.32 -8.81 -0.85
C ALA A 92 -5.32 -8.47 -1.98
N ASN A 93 -4.78 -7.26 -2.00
CA ASN A 93 -3.76 -6.83 -2.96
C ASN A 93 -2.46 -7.63 -2.78
N ALA A 94 -1.98 -7.78 -1.54
CA ALA A 94 -0.80 -8.58 -1.21
C ALA A 94 -0.98 -10.05 -1.62
N ARG A 95 -2.16 -10.65 -1.39
CA ARG A 95 -2.49 -12.01 -1.84
C ARG A 95 -2.42 -12.15 -3.37
N ARG A 96 -2.96 -11.17 -4.11
CA ARG A 96 -2.93 -11.18 -5.58
C ARG A 96 -1.51 -11.06 -6.13
N LEU A 97 -0.69 -10.19 -5.55
CA LEU A 97 0.71 -10.05 -5.94
C LEU A 97 1.48 -11.36 -5.68
N SER A 98 1.25 -12.00 -4.53
CA SER A 98 1.89 -13.28 -4.20
C SER A 98 1.47 -14.44 -5.11
N SER A 99 0.27 -14.40 -5.68
CA SER A 99 -0.21 -15.43 -6.62
C SER A 99 0.25 -15.21 -8.06
N SER A 100 0.58 -13.97 -8.45
CA SER A 100 1.09 -13.64 -9.80
C SER A 100 2.60 -13.71 -9.91
N GLY A 101 3.32 -13.96 -8.81
CA GLY A 101 4.79 -14.11 -8.77
C GLY A 101 5.30 -15.55 -8.90
N LYS A 102 4.47 -16.49 -9.37
CA LYS A 102 4.87 -17.86 -9.75
C LYS A 102 4.85 -18.01 -11.26
#